data_AF-A0A1M5Z8U9-F1
#
_entry.id   AF-A0A1M5Z8U9-F1
#
_cell.length_a   1.000
_cell.length_b   1.000
_cell.length_c   1.000
_cell.angle_alpha   90.00
_cell.angle_beta   90.00
_cell.angle_gamma   90.00
#
_symmetry.space_group_name_H-M   'P 1'
#
loop_
_entity.id
_entity.type
_entity.pdbx_description
1 polymer ?
#
loop_
_entity_poly.entity_id
_entity_poly.type
_entity_poly.pdbx_seq_one_letter_code
_entity_poly.pdbx_strand_id
1 'polypeptide(L)'
;MPSRILFLFFVLFSITSNAQRVKYHFDIEGKEIKRKEFDKLWRNRDSAYSRWDYETKDSSRVARLIPQYQQGVVNRNDLKEYLEKVTNKKFADSTIFFISYTYVNDLCSRYSTNNYTKEVIDQWKNLTDARKASIEENYPDIVRLDFFEPGIKLQNTPSDGTEYYYSDKENLLREIIFRNPAFCGSRALIKPNGQTVVYNGESISTQVVQLIENKNWNLFFPEE
;
A
#
# COMPACT_ATOMS: atom_id res chain seq x y z
N MET A 1 3.67 61.83 -2.41
CA MET A 1 3.71 60.87 -3.54
C MET A 1 3.76 59.45 -2.99
N PRO A 2 2.62 58.80 -2.69
CA PRO A 2 2.61 57.37 -2.39
C PRO A 2 2.28 56.58 -3.66
N SER A 3 2.45 55.27 -3.61
CA SER A 3 1.93 54.31 -4.60
C SER A 3 2.85 53.99 -5.78
N ARG A 4 3.95 53.27 -5.50
CA ARG A 4 4.57 52.34 -6.48
C ARG A 4 5.06 51.01 -5.88
N ILE A 5 4.70 50.69 -4.63
CA ILE A 5 5.20 49.48 -3.92
C ILE A 5 4.11 48.41 -3.70
N LEU A 6 2.88 48.61 -4.19
CA LEU A 6 1.78 47.66 -3.91
C LEU A 6 1.46 46.66 -5.03
N PHE A 7 2.21 46.62 -6.13
CA PHE A 7 1.88 45.73 -7.27
C PHE A 7 2.75 44.48 -7.40
N LEU A 8 3.83 44.36 -6.60
CA LEU A 8 4.77 43.23 -6.68
C LEU A 8 4.47 42.08 -5.69
N PHE A 9 3.55 42.28 -4.75
CA PHE A 9 3.15 41.23 -3.79
C PHE A 9 2.02 40.32 -4.30
N PHE A 10 1.33 40.66 -5.39
CA PHE A 10 0.18 39.90 -5.89
C PHE A 10 0.54 38.85 -6.96
N VAL A 11 1.77 38.87 -7.50
CA VAL A 11 2.19 37.92 -8.55
C VAL A 11 2.85 36.65 -7.98
N LEU A 12 3.31 36.67 -6.73
CA LEU A 12 3.96 35.52 -6.10
C LEU A 12 2.99 34.49 -5.47
N PHE A 13 1.70 34.78 -5.40
CA PHE A 13 0.70 33.86 -4.81
C PHE A 13 0.02 32.92 -5.82
N SER A 14 0.29 33.07 -7.12
CA SER A 14 -0.43 32.32 -8.16
C SER A 14 0.24 31.00 -8.57
N ILE A 15 1.39 30.62 -7.99
CA ILE A 15 2.21 29.50 -8.49
C ILE A 15 1.93 28.17 -7.76
N THR A 16 1.17 28.14 -6.66
CA THR A 16 1.15 26.96 -5.78
C THR A 16 0.02 25.94 -5.99
N SER A 17 -0.86 26.11 -6.98
CA SER A 17 -2.03 25.21 -7.15
C SER A 17 -1.93 24.19 -8.29
N ASN A 18 -0.91 24.26 -9.15
CA ASN A 18 -0.72 23.28 -10.24
C ASN A 18 0.06 22.02 -9.81
N ALA A 19 0.85 22.08 -8.73
CA ALA A 19 1.67 20.96 -8.27
C ALA A 19 0.86 19.74 -7.81
N GLN A 20 -0.41 19.92 -7.42
CA GLN A 20 -1.26 18.81 -6.95
C GLN A 20 -1.96 18.03 -8.08
N ARG A 21 -2.03 18.56 -9.31
CA ARG A 21 -2.82 17.93 -10.39
C ARG A 21 -1.94 16.97 -11.19
N VAL A 22 -2.43 15.74 -11.39
CA VAL A 22 -1.80 14.76 -12.28
C VAL A 22 -1.67 15.35 -13.68
N LYS A 23 -0.44 15.44 -14.19
CA LYS A 23 -0.10 16.00 -15.49
C LYS A 23 -0.12 14.94 -16.58
N TYR A 24 0.47 13.78 -16.30
CA TYR A 24 0.59 12.68 -17.26
C TYR A 24 -0.15 11.43 -16.78
N HIS A 25 -0.79 10.74 -17.72
CA HIS A 25 -1.53 9.51 -17.45
C HIS A 25 -0.99 8.40 -18.34
N PHE A 26 -0.61 7.28 -17.75
CA PHE A 26 -0.05 6.13 -18.48
C PHE A 26 -0.94 4.91 -18.30
N ASP A 27 -1.09 4.13 -19.37
CA ASP A 27 -1.73 2.82 -19.31
C ASP A 27 -0.82 1.76 -18.66
N ILE A 28 -1.30 0.52 -18.67
CA ILE A 28 -0.63 -0.63 -18.05
C ILE A 28 0.71 -0.95 -18.73
N GLU A 29 0.82 -0.70 -20.04
CA GLU A 29 2.01 -0.91 -20.88
C GLU A 29 3.00 0.25 -20.77
N GLY A 30 2.62 1.35 -20.11
CA GLY A 30 3.44 2.54 -19.95
C GLY A 30 3.34 3.52 -21.12
N LYS A 31 2.30 3.42 -21.95
CA LYS A 31 2.01 4.39 -23.00
C LYS A 31 1.18 5.53 -22.43
N GLU A 32 1.53 6.76 -22.80
CA GLU A 32 0.77 7.94 -22.39
C GLU A 32 -0.61 7.94 -23.06
N ILE A 33 -1.66 8.10 -22.26
CA ILE A 33 -3.06 8.14 -22.69
C ILE A 33 -3.74 9.40 -22.16
N LYS A 34 -4.88 9.76 -22.77
CA LYS A 34 -5.67 10.91 -22.30
C LYS A 34 -6.31 10.57 -20.95
N ARG A 35 -6.41 11.57 -20.07
CA ARG A 35 -7.08 11.44 -18.76
C ARG A 35 -8.45 10.75 -18.83
N LYS A 36 -9.29 11.09 -19.81
CA LYS A 36 -10.63 10.49 -19.97
C LYS A 36 -10.57 8.98 -20.20
N GLU A 37 -9.58 8.52 -20.97
CA GLU A 37 -9.34 7.10 -21.23
C GLU A 37 -8.79 6.40 -19.99
N PHE A 38 -7.83 7.05 -19.31
CA PHE A 38 -7.31 6.58 -18.03
C PHE A 38 -8.42 6.38 -17.00
N ASP A 39 -9.26 7.40 -16.78
CA ASP A 39 -10.38 7.36 -15.83
C ASP A 39 -11.38 6.26 -16.20
N LYS A 40 -11.60 6.01 -17.49
CA LYS A 40 -12.48 4.92 -17.96
C LYS A 40 -11.89 3.55 -17.59
N LEU A 41 -10.60 3.32 -17.84
CA LEU A 41 -9.93 2.06 -17.55
C LEU A 41 -9.80 1.82 -16.04
N TRP A 42 -9.37 2.82 -15.28
CA TRP A 42 -9.18 2.73 -13.83
C TRP A 42 -10.49 2.48 -13.08
N ARG A 43 -11.59 3.11 -13.51
CA ARG A 43 -12.89 2.98 -12.83
C ARG A 43 -13.71 1.78 -13.32
N ASN A 44 -13.27 1.12 -14.40
CA ASN A 44 -13.92 -0.09 -14.87
C ASN A 44 -13.53 -1.27 -13.98
N ARG A 45 -14.51 -1.84 -13.29
CA ARG A 45 -14.29 -2.99 -12.40
C ARG A 45 -13.81 -4.23 -13.15
N ASP A 46 -14.18 -4.37 -14.43
CA ASP A 46 -13.79 -5.52 -15.25
C ASP A 46 -12.35 -5.42 -15.76
N SER A 47 -11.73 -4.24 -15.67
CA SER A 47 -10.36 -4.04 -16.14
C SER A 47 -9.30 -4.53 -15.15
N ALA A 48 -9.66 -4.84 -13.91
CA ALA A 48 -8.75 -5.31 -12.86
C ALA A 48 -7.47 -4.45 -12.74
N TYR A 49 -7.61 -3.13 -12.91
CA TYR A 49 -6.53 -2.17 -12.80
C TYR A 49 -6.62 -1.37 -11.51
N SER A 50 -5.46 -1.14 -10.93
CA SER A 50 -5.26 -0.15 -9.88
C SER A 50 -4.41 0.99 -10.44
N ARG A 51 -4.01 1.90 -9.57
CA ARG A 51 -3.25 3.10 -9.92
C ARG A 51 -2.03 3.24 -9.03
N TRP A 52 -0.96 3.80 -9.58
CA TRP A 52 0.14 4.37 -8.82
C TRP A 52 0.35 5.82 -9.22
N ASP A 53 0.46 6.72 -8.23
CA ASP A 53 0.78 8.12 -8.46
C ASP A 53 2.19 8.39 -7.92
N TYR A 54 3.00 9.10 -8.71
CA TYR A 54 4.35 9.50 -8.30
C TYR A 54 4.74 10.85 -8.88
N GLU A 55 5.74 11.48 -8.28
CA GLU A 55 6.37 12.70 -8.78
C GLU A 55 7.64 12.37 -9.56
N THR A 56 7.83 13.02 -10.70
CA THR A 56 9.07 12.96 -11.49
C THR A 56 10.10 13.98 -10.98
N LYS A 57 11.34 13.91 -11.51
CA LYS A 57 12.44 14.81 -11.12
C LYS A 57 12.14 16.31 -11.33
N ASP A 58 11.28 16.64 -12.30
CA ASP A 58 10.79 18.00 -12.58
C ASP A 58 9.53 18.36 -11.78
N SER A 59 9.20 17.59 -10.72
CA SER A 59 8.01 17.75 -9.89
C SER A 59 6.69 17.62 -10.64
N SER A 60 6.69 17.00 -11.83
CA SER A 60 5.44 16.67 -12.53
C SER A 60 4.79 15.45 -11.87
N ARG A 61 3.49 15.54 -11.57
CA ARG A 61 2.73 14.41 -11.04
C ARG A 61 2.28 13.47 -12.17
N VAL A 62 2.52 12.19 -12.01
CA VAL A 62 2.17 11.12 -12.94
C VAL A 62 1.17 10.18 -12.28
N ALA A 63 0.20 9.68 -13.05
CA ALA A 63 -0.63 8.53 -12.68
C ALA A 63 -0.42 7.41 -13.69
N ARG A 64 -0.20 6.19 -13.21
CA ARG A 64 0.02 5.00 -14.04
C ARG A 64 -0.94 3.88 -13.64
N LEU A 65 -1.54 3.21 -14.63
CA LEU A 65 -2.29 1.99 -14.38
C LEU A 65 -1.34 0.83 -14.05
N ILE A 66 -1.71 0.04 -13.06
CA ILE A 66 -0.99 -1.16 -12.61
C ILE A 66 -1.99 -2.31 -12.45
N PRO A 67 -1.54 -3.58 -12.42
CA PRO A 67 -2.44 -4.69 -12.14
C PRO A 67 -3.00 -4.57 -10.72
N GLN A 68 -4.31 -4.70 -10.56
CA GLN A 68 -4.95 -4.72 -9.24
C GLN A 68 -4.58 -5.96 -8.44
N TYR A 69 -4.42 -7.10 -9.12
CA TYR A 69 -4.03 -8.36 -8.51
C TYR A 69 -2.71 -8.85 -9.07
N GLN A 70 -1.88 -9.43 -8.20
CA GLN A 70 -0.68 -10.17 -8.57
C GLN A 70 -0.65 -11.46 -7.79
N GLN A 71 -0.14 -12.52 -8.41
CA GLN A 71 0.00 -13.82 -7.75
C GLN A 71 1.43 -14.33 -7.89
N GLY A 72 1.83 -15.16 -6.95
CA GLY A 72 3.13 -15.82 -6.99
C GLY A 72 3.29 -16.83 -5.88
N VAL A 73 4.49 -17.40 -5.79
CA VAL A 73 4.87 -18.31 -4.70
C VAL A 73 6.13 -17.77 -4.07
N VAL A 74 6.10 -17.57 -2.76
CA VAL A 74 7.27 -17.15 -1.97
C VAL A 74 7.83 -18.34 -1.20
N ASN A 75 9.14 -18.31 -0.90
CA ASN A 75 9.70 -19.27 0.04
C ASN A 75 9.14 -18.99 1.44
N ARG A 76 8.27 -19.88 1.92
CA ARG A 76 7.56 -19.70 3.19
C ARG A 76 8.50 -19.69 4.39
N ASN A 77 9.60 -20.44 4.35
CA ASN A 77 10.54 -20.53 5.47
C ASN A 77 11.33 -19.23 5.61
N ASP A 78 11.90 -18.74 4.50
CA ASP A 78 12.64 -17.47 4.48
C ASP A 78 11.74 -16.30 4.89
N LEU A 79 10.50 -16.26 4.40
CA LEU A 79 9.54 -15.24 4.81
C LEU A 79 9.23 -15.34 6.31
N LYS A 80 8.99 -16.56 6.82
CA LYS A 80 8.72 -16.77 8.25
C LYS A 80 9.86 -16.23 9.10
N GLU A 81 11.08 -16.66 8.79
CA GLU A 81 12.28 -16.28 9.53
C GLU A 81 12.47 -14.76 9.53
N TYR A 82 12.27 -14.11 8.38
CA TYR A 82 12.28 -12.66 8.28
C TYR A 82 11.23 -12.00 9.18
N LEU A 83 9.98 -12.44 9.10
CA LEU A 83 8.90 -11.88 9.92
C LEU A 83 9.16 -12.10 11.41
N GLU A 84 9.61 -13.28 11.83
CA GLU A 84 9.94 -13.56 13.23
C GLU A 84 11.10 -12.68 13.72
N LYS A 85 12.13 -12.48 12.90
CA LYS A 85 13.27 -11.59 13.20
C LYS A 85 12.82 -10.14 13.39
N VAL A 86 11.99 -9.61 12.49
CA VAL A 86 11.56 -8.21 12.53
C VAL A 86 10.54 -7.95 13.64
N THR A 87 9.61 -8.88 13.85
CA THR A 87 8.51 -8.72 14.81
C THR A 87 8.85 -9.18 16.21
N ASN A 88 9.92 -9.97 16.39
CA ASN A 88 10.25 -10.70 17.61
C ASN A 88 9.09 -11.60 18.10
N LYS A 89 8.30 -12.12 17.15
CA LYS A 89 7.20 -13.08 17.40
C LYS A 89 7.55 -14.43 16.82
N LYS A 90 6.87 -15.48 17.29
CA LYS A 90 6.90 -16.82 16.70
C LYS A 90 5.57 -17.11 16.03
N PHE A 91 5.63 -17.70 14.84
CA PHE A 91 4.44 -18.04 14.07
C PHE A 91 4.34 -19.56 13.89
N ALA A 92 3.12 -20.08 13.83
CA ALA A 92 2.90 -21.48 13.49
C ALA A 92 3.19 -21.70 11.99
N ASP A 93 3.46 -22.95 11.61
CA ASP A 93 3.63 -23.30 10.20
C ASP A 93 2.31 -23.20 9.43
N SER A 94 1.18 -23.40 10.12
CA SER A 94 -0.17 -23.21 9.57
C SER A 94 -0.56 -21.75 9.38
N THR A 95 0.21 -20.79 9.90
CA THR A 95 -0.16 -19.37 9.84
C THR A 95 -0.26 -18.88 8.40
N ILE A 96 -1.39 -18.27 8.08
CA ILE A 96 -1.61 -17.45 6.89
C ILE A 96 -1.24 -16.02 7.24
N PHE A 97 -0.36 -15.39 6.46
CA PHE A 97 -0.01 -13.99 6.70
C PHE A 97 -0.90 -13.08 5.87
N PHE A 98 -1.46 -12.08 6.54
CA PHE A 98 -2.09 -10.93 5.89
C PHE A 98 -1.22 -9.69 6.13
N ILE A 99 -0.45 -9.30 5.11
CA ILE A 99 0.48 -8.17 5.21
C ILE A 99 -0.10 -6.97 4.47
N SER A 100 -0.35 -5.85 5.17
CA SER A 100 -0.56 -4.54 4.52
C SER A 100 0.79 -3.85 4.35
N TYR A 101 1.02 -3.19 3.22
CA TYR A 101 2.29 -2.55 2.90
C TYR A 101 2.11 -1.09 2.48
N THR A 102 2.82 -0.18 3.16
CA THR A 102 2.79 1.27 2.89
C THR A 102 4.07 1.70 2.19
N TYR A 103 3.92 2.37 1.05
CA TYR A 103 5.03 2.85 0.23
C TYR A 103 5.49 4.24 0.65
N VAL A 104 6.78 4.52 0.49
CA VAL A 104 7.36 5.85 0.70
C VAL A 104 6.81 6.82 -0.34
N ASN A 105 6.50 8.04 0.08
CA ASN A 105 5.90 9.09 -0.77
C ASN A 105 4.57 8.69 -1.41
N ASP A 106 3.78 7.81 -0.78
CA ASP A 106 2.44 7.49 -1.27
C ASP A 106 1.57 8.75 -1.32
N LEU A 107 1.06 9.07 -2.52
CA LEU A 107 0.23 10.26 -2.76
C LEU A 107 -1.28 10.00 -2.54
N CYS A 108 -1.62 8.89 -1.88
CA CYS A 108 -2.99 8.42 -1.61
C CYS A 108 -3.93 9.53 -1.13
N SER A 109 -3.48 10.32 -0.15
CA SER A 109 -4.31 11.35 0.47
C SER A 109 -3.47 12.54 0.92
N ARG A 110 -4.15 13.64 1.27
CA ARG A 110 -3.51 14.78 1.94
C ARG A 110 -2.93 14.45 3.33
N TYR A 111 -3.27 13.30 3.88
CA TYR A 111 -2.79 12.81 5.17
C TYR A 111 -1.66 11.80 5.04
N SER A 112 -1.30 11.42 3.81
CA SER A 112 -0.14 10.57 3.58
C SER A 112 1.13 11.28 4.06
N THR A 113 1.99 10.55 4.75
CA THR A 113 3.22 11.08 5.36
C THR A 113 4.27 9.99 5.39
N ASN A 114 5.54 10.36 5.30
CA ASN A 114 6.65 9.45 5.61
C ASN A 114 7.08 9.55 7.08
N ASN A 115 6.45 10.41 7.87
CA ASN A 115 6.74 10.62 9.28
C ASN A 115 5.51 10.25 10.10
N TYR A 116 5.47 9.03 10.59
CA TYR A 116 4.43 8.51 11.48
C TYR A 116 4.86 8.76 12.92
N THR A 117 4.46 9.91 13.46
CA THR A 117 4.61 10.20 14.89
C THR A 117 3.70 9.28 15.71
N LYS A 118 3.89 9.28 17.03
CA LYS A 118 3.04 8.50 17.93
C LYS A 118 1.56 8.82 17.75
N GLU A 119 1.20 10.10 17.64
CA GLU A 119 -0.18 10.55 17.48
C GLU A 119 -0.79 10.05 16.15
N VAL A 120 0.00 10.07 15.07
CA VAL A 120 -0.41 9.55 13.77
C VAL A 120 -0.63 8.03 13.86
N ILE A 121 0.27 7.30 14.51
CA ILE A 121 0.14 5.85 14.71
C ILE A 121 -1.11 5.53 15.52
N ASP A 122 -1.33 6.22 16.65
CA ASP A 122 -2.49 6.01 17.51
C ASP A 122 -3.79 6.30 16.74
N GLN A 123 -3.82 7.35 15.93
CA GLN A 123 -4.96 7.66 15.05
C GLN A 123 -5.22 6.52 14.05
N TRP A 124 -4.18 6.01 13.38
CA TRP A 124 -4.35 4.92 12.43
C TRP A 124 -4.79 3.62 13.10
N LYS A 125 -4.20 3.26 14.24
CA LYS A 125 -4.57 2.08 15.03
C LYS A 125 -6.03 2.15 15.49
N ASN A 126 -6.50 3.31 15.95
CA ASN A 126 -7.93 3.51 16.27
C ASN A 126 -8.87 3.20 15.09
N LEU A 127 -8.41 3.36 13.85
CA LEU A 127 -9.19 3.05 12.63
C LEU A 127 -9.04 1.59 12.17
N THR A 128 -7.94 0.92 12.54
CA THR A 128 -7.58 -0.40 12.02
C THR A 128 -7.70 -1.53 13.04
N ASP A 129 -7.66 -1.25 14.35
CA ASP A 129 -7.65 -2.24 15.42
C ASP A 129 -8.91 -3.10 15.43
N ALA A 130 -10.09 -2.48 15.36
CA ALA A 130 -11.35 -3.21 15.31
C ALA A 130 -11.42 -4.14 14.08
N ARG A 131 -10.85 -3.71 12.95
CA ARG A 131 -10.80 -4.52 11.72
C ARG A 131 -9.78 -5.64 11.83
N LYS A 132 -8.62 -5.39 12.45
CA LYS A 132 -7.61 -6.42 12.74
C LYS A 132 -8.22 -7.50 13.64
N ALA A 133 -8.80 -7.11 14.77
CA ALA A 133 -9.44 -8.01 15.70
C ALA A 133 -10.54 -8.84 15.01
N SER A 134 -11.43 -8.19 14.26
CA SER A 134 -12.49 -8.88 13.50
C SER A 134 -11.93 -9.89 12.49
N ILE A 135 -10.83 -9.57 11.79
CA ILE A 135 -10.22 -10.51 10.84
C ILE A 135 -9.64 -11.72 11.57
N GLU A 136 -8.85 -11.51 12.62
CA GLU A 136 -8.19 -12.60 13.35
C GLU A 136 -9.19 -13.44 14.17
N GLU A 137 -10.31 -12.87 14.58
CA GLU A 137 -11.42 -13.61 15.22
C GLU A 137 -12.17 -14.50 14.23
N ASN A 138 -12.49 -14.00 13.04
CA ASN A 138 -13.23 -14.76 12.02
C ASN A 138 -12.34 -15.72 11.22
N TYR A 139 -11.02 -15.50 11.21
CA TYR A 139 -10.03 -16.30 10.51
C TYR A 139 -8.84 -16.60 11.45
N PRO A 140 -8.96 -17.59 12.34
CA PRO A 140 -8.01 -17.82 13.44
C PRO A 140 -6.59 -18.20 12.99
N ASP A 141 -6.43 -18.72 11.77
CA ASP A 141 -5.12 -19.03 11.19
C ASP A 141 -4.44 -17.80 10.55
N ILE A 142 -5.15 -16.67 10.44
CA ILE A 142 -4.63 -15.44 9.84
C ILE A 142 -3.98 -14.57 10.92
N VAL A 143 -2.77 -14.08 10.62
CA VAL A 143 -2.13 -13.02 11.39
C VAL A 143 -1.99 -11.79 10.51
N ARG A 144 -2.49 -10.64 10.98
CA ARG A 144 -2.34 -9.37 10.26
C ARG A 144 -1.12 -8.60 10.75
N LEU A 145 -0.29 -8.17 9.79
CA LEU A 145 0.87 -7.31 10.00
C LEU A 145 0.82 -6.12 9.03
N ASP A 146 1.23 -4.95 9.47
CA ASP A 146 1.28 -3.73 8.66
C ASP A 146 2.75 -3.30 8.55
N PHE A 147 3.32 -3.42 7.34
CA PHE A 147 4.71 -3.10 7.03
C PHE A 147 4.85 -1.77 6.28
N PHE A 148 5.97 -1.09 6.51
CA PHE A 148 6.29 0.21 5.92
C PHE A 148 7.64 0.15 5.19
N GLU A 149 7.66 0.66 3.96
CA GLU A 149 8.85 0.73 3.10
C GLU A 149 9.99 1.51 3.77
N PRO A 150 11.26 1.13 3.52
CA PRO A 150 12.41 1.91 3.96
C PRO A 150 12.29 3.40 3.62
N GLY A 151 12.62 4.24 4.60
CA GLY A 151 12.51 5.70 4.50
C GLY A 151 11.29 6.29 5.20
N ILE A 152 10.29 5.47 5.56
CA ILE A 152 9.21 5.87 6.46
C ILE A 152 9.70 5.78 7.91
N LYS A 153 9.57 6.87 8.67
CA LYS A 153 9.88 6.94 10.09
C LYS A 153 8.65 6.53 10.91
N LEU A 154 8.80 5.50 11.73
CA LEU A 154 7.77 5.02 12.65
C LEU A 154 8.19 5.30 14.09
N GLN A 155 7.35 5.99 14.86
CA GLN A 155 7.53 6.21 16.30
C GLN A 155 6.59 5.30 17.12
N ASN A 156 6.64 4.00 16.84
CA ASN A 156 5.85 2.99 17.52
C ASN A 156 6.68 2.19 18.55
N THR A 157 6.07 1.20 19.21
CA THR A 157 6.72 0.38 20.22
C THR A 157 6.83 -1.08 19.72
N PRO A 158 7.83 -1.43 18.89
CA PRO A 158 7.97 -2.75 18.28
C PRO A 158 8.10 -3.92 19.28
N SER A 159 8.52 -3.63 20.51
CA SER A 159 8.64 -4.62 21.59
C SER A 159 7.32 -4.94 22.30
N ASP A 160 6.25 -4.19 22.03
CA ASP A 160 4.92 -4.49 22.59
C ASP A 160 4.34 -5.74 21.93
N GLY A 161 3.86 -6.70 22.72
CA GLY A 161 3.29 -7.96 22.21
C GLY A 161 2.07 -7.76 21.29
N THR A 162 1.36 -6.65 21.46
CA THR A 162 0.20 -6.27 20.64
C THR A 162 0.58 -5.49 19.38
N GLU A 163 1.85 -5.09 19.22
CA GLU A 163 2.31 -4.35 18.06
C GLU A 163 2.10 -5.14 16.76
N TYR A 164 1.73 -4.44 15.70
CA TYR A 164 1.63 -5.00 14.36
C TYR A 164 2.16 -4.07 13.26
N TYR A 165 2.69 -2.91 13.60
CA TYR A 165 3.32 -1.95 12.69
C TYR A 165 4.84 -2.17 12.67
N TYR A 166 5.41 -2.45 11.50
CA TYR A 166 6.84 -2.78 11.36
C TYR A 166 7.47 -2.10 10.15
N SER A 167 8.77 -1.82 10.23
CA SER A 167 9.52 -1.32 9.08
C SER A 167 10.17 -2.48 8.34
N ASP A 168 10.00 -2.53 7.01
CA ASP A 168 10.67 -3.47 6.11
C ASP A 168 12.11 -3.01 5.86
N LYS A 169 12.93 -2.84 6.91
CA LYS A 169 14.23 -2.14 6.85
C LYS A 169 15.20 -2.69 5.81
N GLU A 170 15.15 -4.00 5.58
CA GLU A 170 16.01 -4.72 4.62
C GLU A 170 15.41 -4.74 3.21
N ASN A 171 14.26 -4.10 3.00
CA ASN A 171 13.52 -4.04 1.73
C ASN A 171 13.10 -5.42 1.18
N LEU A 172 13.12 -6.46 2.02
CA LEU A 172 12.88 -7.82 1.57
C LEU A 172 11.45 -7.96 1.04
N LEU A 173 10.43 -7.52 1.80
CA LEU A 173 9.03 -7.68 1.39
C LEU A 173 8.74 -6.90 0.10
N ARG A 174 9.36 -5.72 -0.06
CA ARG A 174 9.31 -4.94 -1.30
C ARG A 174 9.78 -5.74 -2.51
N GLU A 175 10.86 -6.49 -2.35
CA GLU A 175 11.51 -7.24 -3.43
C GLU A 175 10.79 -8.55 -3.76
N ILE A 176 10.35 -9.28 -2.74
CA ILE A 176 9.80 -10.64 -2.94
C ILE A 176 8.27 -10.64 -3.15
N ILE A 177 7.54 -9.67 -2.60
CA ILE A 177 6.06 -9.63 -2.63
C ILE A 177 5.56 -8.33 -3.29
N PHE A 178 5.93 -7.17 -2.76
CA PHE A 178 5.32 -5.88 -3.10
C PHE A 178 6.07 -5.16 -4.22
N ARG A 179 6.26 -5.84 -5.36
CA ARG A 179 7.13 -5.35 -6.46
C ARG A 179 6.61 -4.11 -7.16
N ASN A 180 5.29 -3.89 -7.14
CA ASN A 180 4.64 -2.77 -7.83
C ASN A 180 4.00 -1.85 -6.80
N PRO A 181 4.56 -0.65 -6.58
CA PRO A 181 3.93 0.37 -5.74
C PRO A 181 2.51 0.65 -6.21
N ALA A 182 1.63 0.91 -5.25
CA ALA A 182 0.22 1.16 -5.51
C ALA A 182 -0.28 2.31 -4.64
N PHE A 183 -1.20 3.08 -5.20
CA PHE A 183 -1.82 4.23 -4.56
C PHE A 183 -2.68 3.75 -3.39
N CYS A 184 -2.39 4.20 -2.18
CA CYS A 184 -3.00 3.71 -0.93
C CYS A 184 -2.51 2.32 -0.49
N GLY A 185 -1.26 2.00 -0.81
CA GLY A 185 -0.59 0.77 -0.38
C GLY A 185 -1.04 -0.50 -1.10
N SER A 186 -0.49 -1.62 -0.66
CA SER A 186 -0.83 -2.97 -1.15
C SER A 186 -1.10 -3.91 0.02
N ARG A 187 -1.72 -5.05 -0.28
CA ARG A 187 -2.13 -6.05 0.71
C ARG A 187 -1.83 -7.44 0.17
N ALA A 188 -1.10 -8.27 0.91
CA ALA A 188 -0.77 -9.63 0.52
C ALA A 188 -1.43 -10.64 1.45
N LEU A 189 -2.02 -11.69 0.88
CA LEU A 189 -2.39 -12.92 1.58
C LEU A 189 -1.41 -14.01 1.17
N ILE A 190 -0.79 -14.66 2.15
CA ILE A 190 0.23 -15.69 1.94
C ILE A 190 -0.16 -16.95 2.70
N LYS A 191 -0.47 -18.03 1.97
CA LYS A 191 -0.81 -19.34 2.55
C LYS A 191 0.44 -20.10 3.05
N PRO A 192 0.27 -21.13 3.91
CA PRO A 192 1.38 -21.97 4.38
C PRO A 192 2.23 -22.62 3.29
N ASN A 193 1.64 -22.89 2.12
CA ASN A 193 2.36 -23.43 0.95
C ASN A 193 3.16 -22.37 0.17
N GLY A 194 3.19 -21.11 0.62
CA GLY A 194 3.87 -20.00 -0.04
C GLY A 194 3.06 -19.34 -1.15
N GLN A 195 1.91 -19.89 -1.56
CA GLN A 195 1.03 -19.22 -2.52
C GLN A 195 0.61 -17.85 -1.97
N THR A 196 0.78 -16.84 -2.81
CA THR A 196 0.64 -15.44 -2.44
C THR A 196 -0.25 -14.72 -3.44
N VAL A 197 -1.23 -13.99 -2.94
CA VAL A 197 -2.03 -13.03 -3.72
C VAL A 197 -1.82 -11.63 -3.15
N VAL A 198 -1.40 -10.70 -4.00
CA VAL A 198 -1.27 -9.28 -3.70
C VAL A 198 -2.43 -8.52 -4.34
N TYR A 199 -3.14 -7.75 -3.52
CA TYR A 199 -4.07 -6.72 -3.94
C TYR A 199 -3.38 -5.35 -3.89
N ASN A 200 -3.38 -4.64 -5.00
CA ASN A 200 -2.78 -3.31 -5.15
C ASN A 200 -3.86 -2.23 -5.07
N GLY A 201 -3.68 -1.29 -4.15
CA GLY A 201 -4.47 -0.08 -4.05
C GLY A 201 -5.43 -0.02 -2.85
N GLU A 202 -6.29 0.97 -2.87
CA GLU A 202 -7.30 1.18 -1.82
C GLU A 202 -8.28 0.00 -1.74
N SER A 203 -8.49 -0.51 -0.54
CA SER A 203 -9.49 -1.54 -0.23
C SER A 203 -9.79 -1.57 1.27
N ILE A 204 -10.94 -2.16 1.60
CA ILE A 204 -11.25 -2.53 2.98
C ILE A 204 -10.58 -3.88 3.26
N SER A 205 -9.76 -3.96 4.31
CA SER A 205 -9.01 -5.18 4.64
C SER A 205 -9.89 -6.43 4.78
N THR A 206 -11.13 -6.29 5.25
CA THR A 206 -12.11 -7.40 5.36
C THR A 206 -12.61 -7.89 4.00
N GLN A 207 -12.50 -7.11 2.93
CA GLN A 207 -12.81 -7.58 1.57
C GLN A 207 -11.62 -8.35 1.00
N VAL A 208 -10.39 -7.90 1.29
CA VAL A 208 -9.19 -8.59 0.80
C VAL A 208 -9.05 -9.94 1.48
N VAL A 209 -9.32 -10.06 2.79
CA VAL A 209 -9.20 -11.34 3.50
C VAL A 209 -10.09 -12.43 2.89
N GLN A 210 -11.25 -12.07 2.33
CA GLN A 210 -12.16 -13.01 1.67
C GLN A 210 -11.56 -13.67 0.42
N LEU A 211 -10.45 -13.16 -0.13
CA LEU A 211 -9.76 -13.85 -1.22
C LEU A 211 -9.22 -15.21 -0.77
N ILE A 212 -9.01 -15.43 0.53
CA ILE A 212 -8.54 -16.71 1.08
C ILE A 212 -9.50 -17.88 0.86
N GLU A 213 -10.80 -17.57 0.73
CA GLU A 213 -11.87 -18.54 0.51
C GLU A 213 -11.62 -19.31 -0.79
N ASN A 214 -11.79 -20.63 -0.78
CA ASN A 214 -11.42 -21.50 -1.92
C ASN A 214 -11.99 -21.02 -3.27
N LYS A 215 -13.25 -20.61 -3.30
CA LYS A 215 -13.89 -20.09 -4.53
C LYS A 215 -13.16 -18.89 -5.14
N ASN A 216 -12.54 -18.05 -4.31
CA ASN A 216 -11.82 -16.85 -4.74
C ASN A 216 -10.35 -17.19 -4.98
N TRP A 217 -9.75 -18.01 -4.11
CA TRP A 217 -8.36 -18.42 -4.24
C TRP A 217 -8.10 -19.20 -5.53
N ASN A 218 -9.06 -20.04 -5.93
CA ASN A 218 -8.96 -20.86 -7.15
C ASN A 218 -9.03 -20.04 -8.43
N LEU A 219 -9.41 -18.76 -8.37
CA LEU A 219 -9.27 -17.82 -9.49
C LEU A 219 -7.81 -17.48 -9.78
N PHE A 220 -6.94 -17.61 -8.79
CA PHE A 220 -5.50 -17.34 -8.88
C PHE A 220 -4.69 -18.64 -8.96
N PHE A 221 -5.05 -19.64 -8.17
CA PHE A 221 -4.39 -20.93 -8.11
C PHE A 221 -5.43 -22.04 -8.34
N PRO A 222 -5.79 -22.34 -9.60
CA PRO A 222 -6.73 -23.42 -9.90
C PRO A 222 -6.23 -24.73 -9.31
N GLU A 223 -7.12 -25.47 -8.65
CA GLU A 223 -6.87 -26.87 -8.31
C GLU A 223 -6.84 -27.66 -9.62
N GLU A 224 -5.83 -28.53 -9.78
CA GLU A 224 -5.76 -29.47 -10.91
C GLU A 224 -6.87 -30.53 -10.83
#